data_AF-A0A2T7UG32-F1
#
_entry.id   AF-A0A2T7UG32-F1
#
_cell.length_a   1.000
_cell.length_b   1.000
_cell.length_c   1.000
_cell.angle_alpha   90.00
_cell.angle_beta   90.00
_cell.angle_gamma   90.00
#
_symmetry.space_group_name_H-M   'P 1'
#
loop_
_entity.id
_entity.type
_entity.pdbx_description
1 polymer ?
#
loop_
_entity_poly.entity_id
_entity_poly.type
_entity_poly.pdbx_seq_one_letter_code
_entity_poly.pdbx_strand_id
1 'polypeptide(L)'
;MDSREALLRESFVPVAPVSRVMAAPQIEHRRLANSGLMCDLSTGARMSQACAVWNVKTNVCTIMTEPNAPDEVLGHEVRHCFEGHFH
;
A
#
# COMPACT_ATOMS: atom_id res chain seq x y z
N MET A 1 4.00 15.37 23.40
CA MET A 1 4.12 14.09 22.66
C MET A 1 4.19 13.00 23.71
N ASP A 2 3.12 12.20 23.81
CA ASP A 2 2.97 11.15 24.82
C ASP A 2 3.89 9.96 24.49
N SER A 3 4.79 9.62 25.41
CA SER A 3 5.75 8.53 25.29
C SER A 3 5.09 7.15 25.09
N ARG A 4 3.77 7.04 25.35
CA ARG A 4 2.99 5.81 25.12
C ARG A 4 2.70 5.52 23.65
N GLU A 5 2.57 6.53 22.78
CA GLU A 5 2.37 6.30 21.34
C GLU A 5 3.65 5.86 20.63
N ALA A 6 4.83 6.22 21.17
CA ALA A 6 6.11 5.79 20.63
C ALA A 6 6.36 4.27 20.83
N LEU A 7 5.83 3.69 21.92
CA LEU A 7 6.04 2.28 22.29
C LEU A 7 5.17 1.29 21.49
N LEU A 8 4.03 1.71 20.95
CA LEU A 8 3.20 0.85 20.09
C LEU A 8 3.76 0.74 18.65
N ARG A 9 4.69 1.62 18.28
CA ARG A 9 5.34 1.62 16.97
C ARG A 9 6.43 0.55 16.84
N GLU A 10 6.77 -0.15 17.94
CA GLU A 10 7.89 -1.10 18.01
C GLU A 10 7.53 -2.57 17.71
N SER A 11 6.28 -2.97 17.50
CA SER A 11 5.98 -4.40 17.29
C SER A 11 5.25 -4.75 16.00
N PHE A 12 5.41 -3.95 14.94
CA PHE A 12 5.16 -4.50 13.60
C PHE A 12 6.32 -5.43 13.23
N VAL A 13 6.14 -6.72 13.50
CA VAL A 13 7.03 -7.77 12.99
C VAL A 13 6.48 -8.21 11.64
N PRO A 14 7.06 -7.75 10.51
CA PRO A 14 6.60 -8.22 9.22
C PRO A 14 6.85 -9.72 9.11
N VAL A 15 5.99 -10.43 8.39
CA VAL A 15 6.18 -11.85 8.05
C VAL A 15 7.60 -12.05 7.50
N ALA A 16 8.29 -13.13 7.87
CA ALA A 16 9.64 -13.39 7.35
C ALA A 16 9.62 -13.48 5.81
N PRO A 17 10.65 -13.02 5.08
CA PRO A 17 10.64 -12.99 3.61
C PRO A 17 10.27 -14.32 2.93
N VAL A 18 10.71 -15.45 3.52
CA VAL A 18 10.41 -16.81 3.04
C VAL A 18 8.94 -17.21 3.15
N SER A 19 8.18 -16.49 3.99
CA SER A 19 6.76 -16.71 4.24
C SER A 19 5.88 -15.63 3.62
N ARG A 20 6.46 -14.67 2.87
CA ARG A 20 5.72 -13.67 2.11
C ARG A 20 5.42 -14.20 0.71
N VAL A 21 4.28 -13.81 0.16
CA VAL A 21 3.98 -14.03 -1.26
C VAL A 21 4.96 -13.24 -2.12
N MET A 22 5.28 -12.01 -1.71
CA MET A 22 6.34 -11.20 -2.32
C MET A 22 7.41 -10.85 -1.28
N ALA A 23 8.59 -11.45 -1.43
CA ALA A 23 9.68 -11.31 -0.46
C ALA A 23 10.15 -9.85 -0.30
N ALA A 24 10.34 -9.15 -1.41
CA ALA A 24 10.81 -7.77 -1.48
C ALA A 24 10.26 -7.05 -2.73
N PRO A 25 8.95 -6.72 -2.78
CA PRO A 25 8.38 -5.96 -3.88
C PRO A 25 9.01 -4.56 -3.94
N GLN A 26 9.30 -4.07 -5.15
CA GLN A 26 9.59 -2.65 -5.34
C GLN A 26 8.27 -1.88 -5.22
N ILE A 27 8.23 -0.87 -4.36
CA ILE A 27 7.01 -0.07 -4.10
C ILE A 27 7.26 1.37 -4.54
N GLU A 28 6.33 1.90 -5.33
CA GLU A 28 6.23 3.32 -5.66
C GLU A 28 4.97 3.89 -5.02
N HIS A 29 5.07 5.00 -4.27
CA HIS A 29 3.91 5.67 -3.68
C HIS A 29 3.62 6.99 -4.39
N ARG A 30 2.42 7.11 -4.96
CA ARG A 30 1.91 8.31 -5.63
C ARG A 30 0.77 8.93 -4.84
N ARG A 31 0.95 10.19 -4.46
CA ARG A 31 -0.08 11.02 -3.81
C ARG A 31 -0.82 11.84 -4.87
N LEU A 32 -2.09 11.54 -5.08
CA LEU A 32 -2.90 12.07 -6.18
C LEU A 32 -4.21 12.65 -5.64
N ALA A 33 -4.53 13.91 -5.95
CA ALA A 33 -5.79 14.54 -5.53
C ALA A 33 -7.03 13.85 -6.11
N ASN A 34 -6.87 13.07 -7.17
CA ASN A 34 -7.89 12.29 -7.86
C ASN A 34 -7.62 10.78 -7.78
N SER A 35 -7.03 10.31 -6.68
CA SER A 35 -6.64 8.89 -6.51
C SER A 35 -7.80 7.92 -6.76
N GLY A 36 -9.03 8.23 -6.32
CA GLY A 36 -10.20 7.38 -6.59
C GLY A 36 -10.40 7.13 -8.10
N LEU A 37 -10.40 8.17 -8.93
CA LEU A 37 -10.52 8.03 -10.38
C LEU A 37 -9.34 7.24 -10.97
N MET A 38 -8.11 7.49 -10.50
CA MET A 38 -6.92 6.78 -11.00
C MET A 38 -6.92 5.31 -10.61
N CYS A 39 -7.42 4.99 -9.42
CA CYS A 39 -7.63 3.63 -8.98
C CYS A 39 -8.72 2.95 -9.82
N ASP A 40 -9.86 3.59 -10.04
CA ASP A 40 -10.94 3.05 -10.90
C ASP A 40 -10.43 2.67 -12.29
N LEU A 41 -9.62 3.55 -12.91
CA LEU A 41 -9.03 3.29 -14.23
C LEU A 41 -8.00 2.16 -14.20
N SER A 42 -7.23 2.05 -13.12
CA SER A 42 -6.13 1.09 -13.03
C SER A 42 -6.61 -0.33 -12.70
N THR A 43 -7.65 -0.45 -11.87
CA THR A 43 -8.19 -1.73 -11.39
C THR A 43 -9.41 -2.18 -12.20
N GLY A 44 -10.09 -1.26 -12.89
CA GLY A 44 -11.36 -1.54 -13.56
C GLY A 44 -12.54 -1.73 -12.59
N ALA A 45 -12.35 -1.45 -11.30
CA ALA A 45 -13.35 -1.56 -10.24
C ALA A 45 -13.47 -0.24 -9.49
N ARG A 46 -14.66 0.06 -8.95
CA ARG A 46 -14.89 1.30 -8.20
C ARG A 46 -14.20 1.24 -6.84
N MET A 47 -13.16 2.04 -6.66
CA MET A 47 -12.33 2.12 -5.46
C MET A 47 -12.70 3.33 -4.62
N SER A 48 -12.52 3.21 -3.30
CA SER A 48 -12.98 4.24 -2.36
C SER A 48 -12.09 5.47 -2.30
N GLN A 49 -10.75 5.32 -2.47
CA GLN A 49 -9.77 6.42 -2.40
C GLN A 49 -8.30 6.02 -2.55
N ALA A 50 -7.97 4.75 -2.44
CA ALA A 50 -6.61 4.24 -2.57
C ALA A 50 -6.60 2.86 -3.22
N CYS A 51 -5.45 2.47 -3.74
CA CYS A 51 -5.23 1.15 -4.31
C CYS A 51 -3.74 0.84 -4.46
N ALA A 52 -3.40 -0.42 -4.31
CA ALA A 52 -2.15 -1.04 -4.72
C ALA A 52 -2.33 -1.81 -6.04
N VAL A 53 -1.56 -1.43 -7.07
CA VAL A 53 -1.64 -2.01 -8.42
C VAL A 53 -0.29 -2.60 -8.78
N TRP A 54 -0.28 -3.86 -9.23
CA TRP A 54 0.94 -4.54 -9.67
C TRP A 54 1.18 -4.39 -11.17
N ASN A 55 2.37 -3.90 -11.54
CA ASN A 55 2.81 -3.93 -12.92
C ASN A 55 3.69 -5.16 -13.19
N VAL A 56 3.12 -6.14 -13.90
CA VAL A 56 3.80 -7.40 -14.26
C VAL A 56 5.06 -7.18 -15.11
N LYS A 57 5.11 -6.11 -15.91
CA LYS A 57 6.27 -5.85 -16.80
C LYS A 57 7.45 -5.26 -16.04
N THR A 58 7.19 -4.35 -15.10
CA THR A 58 8.25 -3.66 -14.35
C THR A 58 8.55 -4.30 -13.00
N ASN A 59 7.71 -5.22 -12.54
CA ASN A 59 7.75 -5.79 -11.19
C ASN A 59 7.71 -4.73 -10.08
N VAL A 60 6.85 -3.71 -10.26
CA VAL A 60 6.65 -2.62 -9.31
C VAL A 60 5.19 -2.63 -8.84
N CYS A 61 5.01 -2.50 -7.52
CA CYS A 61 3.72 -2.20 -6.91
C CYS A 61 3.57 -0.68 -6.81
N THR A 62 2.56 -0.12 -7.47
CA THR A 62 2.24 1.31 -7.37
C THR A 62 1.09 1.48 -6.39
N ILE A 63 1.35 2.19 -5.30
CA ILE A 63 0.33 2.62 -4.35
C ILE A 63 -0.13 4.01 -4.74
N MET A 64 -1.43 4.19 -4.93
CA MET A 64 -2.05 5.50 -5.15
C MET A 64 -2.92 5.84 -3.96
N THR A 65 -2.71 7.02 -3.37
CA THR A 65 -3.54 7.54 -2.26
C THR A 65 -3.88 9.00 -2.49
N GLU A 66 -4.89 9.50 -1.78
CA GLU A 66 -5.07 10.94 -1.66
C GLU A 66 -3.85 11.60 -0.96
N PRO A 67 -3.61 12.91 -1.16
CA PRO A 67 -2.42 13.58 -0.63
C PRO A 67 -2.30 13.55 0.89
N ASN A 68 -3.44 13.54 1.60
CA ASN A 68 -3.53 13.55 3.06
C ASN A 68 -4.18 12.26 3.60
N ALA A 69 -4.02 11.15 2.87
CA ALA A 69 -4.54 9.87 3.32
C ALA A 69 -3.94 9.49 4.70
N PRO A 70 -4.73 8.94 5.63
CA PRO A 70 -4.22 8.43 6.90
C PRO A 70 -3.14 7.36 6.70
N ASP A 71 -2.17 7.29 7.62
CA ASP A 71 -1.11 6.27 7.58
C ASP A 71 -1.67 4.84 7.58
N GLU A 72 -2.85 4.62 8.19
CA GLU A 72 -3.55 3.33 8.14
C GLU A 72 -3.94 2.92 6.72
N VAL A 73 -4.40 3.88 5.90
CA VAL A 73 -4.74 3.63 4.48
C VAL A 73 -3.48 3.27 3.70
N LEU A 74 -2.39 4.01 3.89
CA LEU A 74 -1.12 3.68 3.25
C LEU A 74 -0.61 2.30 3.70
N GLY A 75 -0.70 1.98 4.99
CA GLY A 75 -0.32 0.69 5.55
C GLY A 75 -1.14 -0.47 4.98
N HIS A 76 -2.44 -0.27 4.78
CA HIS A 76 -3.33 -1.23 4.13
C HIS A 76 -2.86 -1.56 2.70
N GLU A 77 -2.54 -0.53 1.90
CA GLU A 77 -2.05 -0.73 0.53
C GLU A 77 -0.64 -1.34 0.48
N VAL A 78 0.24 -0.98 1.41
CA VAL A 78 1.56 -1.61 1.54
C VAL A 78 1.41 -3.11 1.79
N ARG A 79 0.48 -3.52 2.64
CA ARG A 79 0.24 -4.95 2.92
C ARG A 79 -0.13 -5.71 1.64
N HIS A 80 -1.00 -5.15 0.79
CA HIS A 80 -1.35 -5.74 -0.51
C HIS A 80 -0.11 -5.98 -1.38
N CYS A 81 0.84 -5.03 -1.41
CA CYS A 81 2.08 -5.20 -2.16
C CYS A 81 2.94 -6.38 -1.67
N PHE A 82 2.95 -6.68 -0.37
CA PHE A 82 3.75 -7.79 0.20
C PHE A 82 3.02 -9.13 0.19
N GLU A 83 1.69 -9.12 0.35
CA GLU A 83 0.84 -10.30 0.36
C GLU A 83 0.37 -10.71 -1.04
N GLY A 84 0.55 -9.86 -2.05
CA GLY A 84 0.13 -10.13 -3.44
C GLY A 84 -1.38 -9.99 -3.67
N HIS A 85 -2.10 -9.36 -2.73
CA HIS A 85 -3.54 -9.11 -2.81
C HIS A 85 -3.84 -7.79 -3.52
N PHE A 86 -3.47 -7.69 -4.79
CA PHE A 86 -3.67 -6.49 -5.59
C PHE A 86 -5.14 -6.28 -5.97
N HIS A 87 -5.46 -5.04 -6.37
CA HIS A 87 -6.76 -4.65 -6.90
C HIS A 87 -6.81 -4.73 -8.44
#